data_AF-A0A448WS12-F1
#
_entry.id   AF-A0A448WS12-F1
#
_cell.length_a   1.000
_cell.length_b   1.000
_cell.length_c   1.000
_cell.angle_alpha   90.00
_cell.angle_beta   90.00
_cell.angle_gamma   90.00
#
_symmetry.space_group_name_H-M   'P 1'
#
loop_
_entity.id
_entity.type
_entity.pdbx_description
1 polymer ?
#
loop_
_entity_poly.entity_id
_entity_poly.type
_entity_poly.pdbx_seq_one_letter_code
_entity_poly.pdbx_strand_id
1 'polypeptide(L)'
;MQILFLKGSSSIREIIKHSRYILPAHKIPEILTSLIRHNVVTILRENDIKYSMNFNSLLSFPRYPLYAKLVFHFYGKAAEDIILILFLAGKAYSSELLQRCLVLTTDRPRESTSYIESLVSSLETLVKTCVLKAEIPKTFKTSQDEVNEAVTSISISKSELINNLRAFAARKKLMENEGLTTASAEFKDITTGDSWDLMITPNIDTIEAIWRDKLICQMAAEKIDKTAGDILSRLLCIATAAGRNTQITSHESGVISRTELMKSFRVVPEFFESYMSILLGDPI
;
A
#
# COMPACT_ATOMS: atom_id res chain seq x y z
N MET A 1 4.56 -24.20 3.90
CA MET A 1 3.56 -23.67 2.94
C MET A 1 2.63 -24.75 2.41
N GLN A 2 3.12 -25.83 1.80
CA GLN A 2 2.28 -26.94 1.28
C GLN A 2 1.31 -27.53 2.33
N ILE A 3 1.69 -27.60 3.62
CA ILE A 3 0.80 -28.09 4.68
C ILE A 3 -0.44 -27.19 4.85
N LEU A 4 -0.25 -25.86 4.90
CA LEU A 4 -1.37 -24.91 4.99
C LEU A 4 -2.21 -24.88 3.71
N PHE A 5 -1.58 -25.16 2.57
CA PHE A 5 -2.27 -25.30 1.28
C PHE A 5 -3.17 -26.55 1.26
N LEU A 6 -2.67 -27.69 1.75
CA LEU A 6 -3.34 -28.98 1.66
C LEU A 6 -4.36 -29.23 2.79
N LYS A 7 -4.07 -28.78 4.01
CA LYS A 7 -4.88 -29.04 5.21
C LYS A 7 -5.74 -27.85 5.63
N GLY A 8 -5.54 -26.68 5.03
CA GLY A 8 -6.17 -25.44 5.49
C GLY A 8 -5.62 -24.98 6.84
N SER A 9 -6.49 -24.40 7.67
CA SER A 9 -6.10 -23.75 8.92
C SER A 9 -5.54 -24.74 9.94
N SER A 10 -4.32 -24.52 10.40
CA SER A 10 -3.60 -25.46 11.28
C SER A 10 -2.94 -24.76 12.48
N SER A 11 -2.84 -25.46 13.60
CA SER A 11 -2.10 -24.97 14.78
C SER A 11 -0.58 -25.05 14.57
N ILE A 12 0.20 -24.28 15.34
CA ILE A 12 1.67 -24.34 15.27
C ILE A 12 2.22 -25.74 15.57
N ARG A 13 1.60 -26.46 16.52
CA ARG A 13 2.00 -27.83 16.90
C ARG A 13 1.81 -28.80 15.75
N GLU A 14 0.72 -28.67 15.01
CA GLU A 14 0.47 -29.48 13.81
C GLU A 14 1.45 -29.13 12.70
N ILE A 15 1.70 -27.84 12.45
CA ILE A 15 2.68 -27.42 11.44
C ILE A 15 4.05 -28.02 11.77
N ILE A 16 4.51 -27.91 13.02
CA ILE A 16 5.77 -28.52 13.48
C ILE A 16 5.76 -30.02 13.26
N LYS A 17 4.74 -30.74 13.75
CA LYS A 17 4.64 -32.20 13.64
C LYS A 17 4.78 -32.67 12.18
N HIS A 18 4.13 -31.98 11.24
CA HIS A 18 4.12 -32.37 9.83
C HIS A 18 5.34 -31.89 9.04
N SER A 19 6.04 -30.85 9.50
CA SER A 19 7.23 -30.31 8.84
C SER A 19 8.55 -30.78 9.44
N ARG A 20 8.53 -31.58 10.52
CA ARG A 20 9.71 -32.14 11.22
C ARG A 20 10.75 -32.79 10.29
N TYR A 21 10.33 -33.37 9.18
CA TYR A 21 11.22 -34.05 8.23
C TYR A 21 11.82 -33.11 7.17
N ILE A 22 11.29 -31.88 7.04
CA ILE A 22 11.66 -30.92 6.00
C ILE A 22 12.36 -29.70 6.60
N LEU A 23 11.93 -29.25 7.78
CA LEU A 23 12.40 -28.03 8.43
C LEU A 23 12.68 -28.27 9.93
N PRO A 24 13.78 -27.72 10.47
CA PRO A 24 14.01 -27.71 11.91
C PRO A 24 12.91 -26.94 12.64
N ALA A 25 12.47 -27.47 13.78
CA ALA A 25 11.35 -26.89 14.55
C ALA A 25 11.57 -25.42 14.94
N HIS A 26 12.81 -25.01 15.22
CA HIS A 26 13.16 -23.63 15.59
C HIS A 26 13.01 -22.61 14.45
N LYS A 27 13.09 -23.03 13.18
CA LYS A 27 12.94 -22.13 12.02
C LYS A 27 11.49 -21.86 11.66
N ILE A 28 10.57 -22.70 12.12
CA ILE A 28 9.14 -22.59 11.76
C ILE A 28 8.53 -21.27 12.25
N PRO A 29 8.74 -20.84 13.52
CA PRO A 29 8.29 -19.52 13.97
C PRO A 29 8.86 -18.35 13.16
N GLU A 30 10.13 -18.42 12.75
CA GLU A 30 10.78 -17.37 11.93
C GLU A 30 10.12 -17.28 10.55
N ILE A 31 9.91 -18.42 9.90
CA ILE A 31 9.22 -18.51 8.60
C ILE A 31 7.78 -18.02 8.73
N LEU A 32 7.05 -18.44 9.76
CA LEU A 32 5.68 -17.97 9.98
C LEU A 32 5.62 -16.46 10.21
N THR A 33 6.55 -15.91 11.00
CA THR A 33 6.65 -14.47 11.21
C THR A 33 6.88 -13.73 9.88
N SER A 34 7.79 -14.22 9.04
CA SER A 34 8.02 -13.66 7.71
C SER A 34 6.77 -13.73 6.83
N LEU A 35 6.08 -14.88 6.78
CA LEU A 35 4.87 -15.05 5.98
C LEU A 35 3.70 -14.18 6.46
N ILE A 36 3.55 -13.99 7.77
CA ILE A 36 2.57 -13.08 8.37
C ILE A 36 2.91 -11.64 8.01
N ARG A 37 4.20 -11.26 8.04
CA ARG A 37 4.66 -9.95 7.60
C ARG A 37 4.33 -9.70 6.12
N HIS A 38 4.39 -10.70 5.25
CA HIS A 38 3.95 -10.54 3.86
C HIS A 38 2.44 -10.75 3.63
N ASN A 39 1.65 -10.86 4.71
CA ASN A 39 0.21 -11.13 4.65
C ASN A 39 -0.17 -12.43 3.90
N VAL A 40 0.79 -13.35 3.72
CA VAL A 40 0.58 -14.65 3.07
C VAL A 40 -0.08 -15.63 4.05
N VAL A 41 0.16 -15.45 5.34
CA VAL A 41 -0.47 -16.23 6.41
C VAL A 41 -1.26 -15.29 7.32
N THR A 42 -2.52 -15.63 7.57
CA THR A 42 -3.38 -14.95 8.54
C THR A 42 -3.50 -15.77 9.81
N ILE A 43 -3.68 -15.07 10.93
CA ILE A 43 -3.90 -15.70 12.24
C ILE A 43 -5.40 -15.69 12.51
N LEU A 44 -5.98 -16.86 12.70
CA LEU A 44 -7.36 -17.04 13.14
C LEU A 44 -7.35 -17.29 14.64
N ARG A 45 -8.05 -16.44 15.39
CA ARG A 45 -8.22 -16.56 16.84
C ARG A 45 -9.65 -17.07 17.11
N GLU A 46 -9.78 -18.39 17.13
CA GLU A 46 -10.99 -19.07 17.59
C GLU A 46 -10.75 -19.54 19.04
N ASN A 47 -11.01 -20.82 19.34
CA ASN A 47 -10.65 -21.44 20.62
C ASN A 47 -9.13 -21.68 20.77
N ASP A 48 -8.42 -21.82 19.64
CA ASP A 48 -6.97 -21.97 19.56
C ASP A 48 -6.41 -21.05 18.45
N ILE A 49 -5.15 -20.65 18.58
CA ILE A 49 -4.44 -19.91 17.53
C ILE A 49 -4.18 -20.84 16.34
N LYS A 50 -4.84 -20.56 15.22
CA LYS A 50 -4.64 -21.25 13.95
C LYS A 50 -4.04 -20.31 12.91
N TYR A 51 -3.25 -20.88 12.01
CA TYR A 51 -2.64 -20.17 10.89
C TYR A 51 -3.33 -20.64 9.62
N SER A 52 -3.76 -19.70 8.78
CA SER A 52 -4.41 -19.97 7.50
C SER A 52 -3.69 -19.27 6.36
N MET A 53 -3.73 -19.84 5.15
CA MET A 53 -3.12 -19.22 3.98
C MET A 53 -4.07 -18.17 3.39
N ASN A 54 -3.53 -16.98 3.11
CA ASN A 54 -4.20 -15.94 2.36
C ASN A 54 -3.79 -16.06 0.88
N PHE A 55 -4.57 -16.81 0.12
CA PHE A 55 -4.32 -17.05 -1.30
C PHE A 55 -4.35 -15.78 -2.13
N ASN A 56 -5.25 -14.83 -1.81
CA ASN A 56 -5.35 -13.57 -2.55
C ASN A 56 -4.05 -12.76 -2.46
N SER A 57 -3.44 -12.71 -1.26
CA SER A 57 -2.14 -12.06 -1.08
C SER A 57 -0.99 -12.83 -1.73
N LEU A 58 -1.04 -14.16 -1.81
CA LEU A 58 -0.01 -14.92 -2.51
C LEU A 58 -0.08 -14.70 -4.04
N LEU A 59 -1.29 -14.65 -4.60
CA LEU A 59 -1.52 -14.48 -6.04
C LEU A 59 -1.23 -13.05 -6.54
N SER A 60 -1.06 -12.08 -5.64
CA SER A 60 -0.69 -10.71 -6.01
C SER A 60 0.82 -10.54 -6.26
N PHE A 61 1.67 -11.46 -5.77
CA PHE A 61 3.14 -11.32 -5.85
C PHE A 61 3.66 -11.14 -7.27
N PRO A 62 3.22 -11.92 -8.28
CA PRO A 62 3.68 -11.73 -9.65
C PRO A 62 3.30 -10.37 -10.24
N ARG A 63 2.29 -9.70 -9.66
CA ARG A 63 1.78 -8.40 -10.12
C ARG A 63 2.46 -7.20 -9.43
N TYR A 64 3.33 -7.42 -8.45
CA TYR A 64 4.03 -6.35 -7.73
C TYR A 64 4.80 -5.37 -8.64
N PRO A 65 5.54 -5.82 -9.68
CA PRO A 65 6.20 -4.88 -10.59
C PRO A 65 5.22 -3.98 -11.34
N LEU A 66 4.04 -4.51 -11.72
CA LEU A 66 2.98 -3.75 -12.35
C LEU A 66 2.39 -2.71 -11.38
N TYR A 67 2.15 -3.10 -10.13
CA TYR A 67 1.63 -2.23 -9.08
C TYR A 67 2.57 -1.08 -8.76
N ALA A 68 3.88 -1.33 -8.66
CA ALA A 68 4.86 -0.28 -8.47
C ALA A 68 4.84 0.73 -9.63
N LYS A 69 4.79 0.25 -10.89
CA LYS A 69 4.70 1.11 -12.07
C LYS A 69 3.39 1.92 -12.12
N LEU A 70 2.29 1.35 -11.64
CA LEU A 70 1.02 2.05 -11.51
C LEU A 70 1.15 3.21 -10.52
N VAL A 71 1.70 2.94 -9.34
CA VAL A 71 1.91 3.96 -8.30
C VAL A 71 2.88 5.04 -8.77
N PHE A 72 3.96 4.68 -9.47
CA PHE A 72 4.86 5.63 -10.11
C PHE A 72 4.11 6.62 -11.01
N HIS A 73 3.19 6.11 -11.83
CA HIS A 73 2.47 6.92 -12.80
C HIS A 73 1.53 7.94 -12.13
N PHE A 74 0.87 7.56 -11.03
CA PHE A 74 -0.11 8.41 -10.35
C PHE A 74 0.48 9.31 -9.25
N TYR A 75 1.53 8.84 -8.56
CA TYR A 75 2.05 9.48 -7.36
C TYR A 75 3.55 9.83 -7.46
N GLY A 76 4.21 9.47 -8.56
CA GLY A 76 5.60 9.81 -8.82
C GLY A 76 6.62 8.87 -8.17
N LYS A 77 7.90 9.25 -8.27
CA LYS A 77 9.03 8.37 -7.95
C LYS A 77 9.14 8.01 -6.46
N ALA A 78 8.94 8.98 -5.57
CA ALA A 78 9.02 8.74 -4.13
C ALA A 78 7.96 7.73 -3.65
N ALA A 79 6.76 7.76 -4.24
CA ALA A 79 5.71 6.79 -3.95
C ALA A 79 6.01 5.38 -4.48
N GLU A 80 6.62 5.27 -5.68
CA GLU A 80 7.11 4.01 -6.22
C GLU A 80 8.15 3.37 -5.28
N ASP A 81 9.11 4.16 -4.82
CA ASP A 81 10.19 3.67 -3.94
C ASP A 81 9.61 3.14 -2.62
N ILE A 82 8.63 3.85 -2.02
CA ILE A 82 7.89 3.38 -0.83
C ILE A 82 7.23 2.02 -1.08
N ILE A 83 6.49 1.88 -2.19
CA ILE A 83 5.74 0.66 -2.50
C ILE A 83 6.67 -0.52 -2.79
N LEU A 84 7.78 -0.30 -3.51
CA LEU A 84 8.77 -1.34 -3.79
C LEU A 84 9.40 -1.87 -2.50
N ILE A 85 9.84 -0.99 -1.60
CA ILE A 85 10.40 -1.40 -0.31
C ILE A 85 9.35 -2.14 0.52
N LEU A 86 8.10 -1.70 0.49
CA LEU A 86 7.02 -2.36 1.21
C LEU A 86 6.70 -3.75 0.63
N PHE A 87 6.72 -3.94 -0.68
CA PHE A 87 6.56 -5.28 -1.27
C PHE A 87 7.70 -6.24 -0.91
N LEU A 88 8.92 -5.72 -0.76
CA LEU A 88 10.08 -6.49 -0.31
C LEU A 88 10.06 -6.78 1.20
N ALA A 89 9.55 -5.86 2.01
CA ALA A 89 9.52 -5.98 3.47
C ALA A 89 8.25 -6.64 4.02
N GLY A 90 7.13 -6.59 3.29
CA GLY A 90 5.80 -6.90 3.79
C GLY A 90 5.22 -5.72 4.59
N LYS A 91 4.77 -5.96 5.82
CA LYS A 91 4.41 -4.90 6.78
C LYS A 91 5.68 -4.28 7.35
N ALA A 92 5.71 -2.96 7.43
CA ALA A 92 6.82 -2.23 8.04
C ALA A 92 6.29 -1.04 8.84
N TYR A 93 7.02 -0.67 9.87
CA TYR A 93 6.78 0.59 10.56
C TYR A 93 7.08 1.77 9.62
N SER A 94 6.35 2.86 9.77
CA SER A 94 6.50 4.05 8.94
C SER A 94 7.92 4.62 9.00
N SER A 95 8.56 4.62 10.18
CA SER A 95 9.94 5.08 10.36
C SER A 95 10.94 4.17 9.64
N GLU A 96 10.83 2.86 9.86
CA GLU A 96 11.66 1.81 9.25
C GLU A 96 11.54 1.84 7.71
N LEU A 97 10.32 1.99 7.20
CA LEU A 97 10.04 2.06 5.77
C LEU A 97 10.77 3.22 5.10
N LEU A 98 10.69 4.42 5.69
CA LEU A 98 11.31 5.62 5.14
C LEU A 98 12.84 5.56 5.23
N GLN A 99 13.39 5.04 6.34
CA GLN A 99 14.83 4.80 6.47
C GLN A 99 15.33 3.82 5.41
N ARG A 100 14.61 2.71 5.18
CA ARG A 100 14.95 1.75 4.11
C ARG A 100 14.88 2.38 2.73
N CYS A 101 13.92 3.26 2.46
CA CYS A 101 13.89 4.03 1.22
C CYS A 101 15.14 4.91 1.06
N LEU A 102 15.67 5.52 2.13
CA LEU A 102 16.91 6.31 2.06
C LEU A 102 18.18 5.46 1.91
N VAL A 103 18.17 4.22 2.40
CA VAL A 103 19.34 3.32 2.32
C VAL A 103 19.40 2.60 0.99
N LEU A 104 18.29 2.02 0.53
CA LEU A 104 18.26 1.11 -0.61
C LEU A 104 18.15 1.81 -1.96
N THR A 105 17.80 3.10 -1.97
CA THR A 105 17.73 3.87 -3.21
C THR A 105 19.10 4.45 -3.53
N THR A 106 19.86 3.73 -4.35
CA THR A 106 21.30 3.91 -4.64
C THR A 106 21.68 5.17 -5.45
N ASP A 107 20.72 6.03 -5.78
CA ASP A 107 21.00 7.28 -6.52
C ASP A 107 21.34 8.43 -5.56
N ARG A 108 22.62 8.82 -5.57
CA ARG A 108 23.23 9.85 -4.71
C ARG A 108 22.57 11.25 -4.66
N PRO A 109 21.75 11.74 -5.62
CA PRO A 109 21.01 13.00 -5.39
C PRO A 109 19.77 12.87 -4.48
N ARG A 110 19.38 11.66 -4.06
CA ARG A 110 18.15 11.41 -3.29
C ARG A 110 18.30 11.53 -1.78
N GLU A 111 19.47 11.87 -1.26
CA GLU A 111 19.61 12.32 0.14
C GLU A 111 19.44 13.84 0.27
N SER A 112 18.90 14.49 -0.77
CA SER A 112 18.54 15.90 -0.73
C SER A 112 17.33 16.11 0.18
N THR A 113 17.29 17.27 0.84
CA THR A 113 16.17 17.69 1.70
C THR A 113 14.83 17.60 0.97
N SER A 114 14.82 17.88 -0.34
CA SER A 114 13.65 17.79 -1.22
C SER A 114 13.12 16.36 -1.39
N TYR A 115 13.98 15.35 -1.47
CA TYR A 115 13.54 13.95 -1.58
C TYR A 115 12.97 13.44 -0.25
N ILE A 116 13.58 13.79 0.88
CA ILE A 116 13.05 13.45 2.21
C ILE A 116 11.64 14.03 2.35
N GLU A 117 11.45 15.30 2.03
CA GLU A 117 10.13 15.94 2.04
C GLU A 117 9.14 15.26 1.08
N SER A 118 9.60 14.88 -0.12
CA SER A 118 8.80 14.16 -1.10
C SER A 118 8.37 12.78 -0.61
N LEU A 119 9.23 12.03 0.10
CA LEU A 119 8.90 10.74 0.69
C LEU A 119 7.82 10.87 1.76
N VAL A 120 7.96 11.84 2.67
CA VAL A 120 6.97 12.05 3.75
C VAL A 120 5.63 12.50 3.18
N SER A 121 5.66 13.41 2.21
CA SER A 121 4.46 13.85 1.50
C SER A 121 3.80 12.71 0.71
N SER A 122 4.60 11.86 0.06
CA SER A 122 4.10 10.70 -0.68
C SER A 122 3.48 9.67 0.25
N LEU A 123 4.11 9.36 1.39
CA LEU A 123 3.56 8.45 2.39
C LEU A 123 2.20 8.93 2.87
N GLU A 124 2.08 10.20 3.26
CA GLU A 124 0.81 10.78 3.69
C GLU A 124 -0.24 10.72 2.58
N THR A 125 0.14 11.05 1.34
CA THR A 125 -0.76 11.01 0.20
C THR A 125 -1.27 9.59 -0.04
N LEU A 126 -0.39 8.59 -0.03
CA LEU A 126 -0.75 7.19 -0.24
C LEU A 126 -1.65 6.64 0.88
N VAL A 127 -1.47 7.08 2.12
CA VAL A 127 -2.37 6.74 3.23
C VAL A 127 -3.73 7.42 3.05
N LYS A 128 -3.76 8.72 2.70
CA LYS A 128 -5.00 9.46 2.45
C LYS A 128 -5.81 8.89 1.29
N THR A 129 -5.14 8.43 0.23
CA THR A 129 -5.79 7.79 -0.92
C THR A 129 -6.04 6.30 -0.73
N CYS A 130 -5.83 5.78 0.49
CA CYS A 130 -6.04 4.37 0.84
C CYS A 130 -5.25 3.36 0.00
N VAL A 131 -4.19 3.80 -0.71
CA VAL A 131 -3.22 2.92 -1.39
C VAL A 131 -2.38 2.17 -0.36
N LEU A 132 -2.13 2.80 0.78
CA LEU A 132 -1.56 2.19 1.97
C LEU A 132 -2.59 2.15 3.09
N LYS A 133 -2.62 1.04 3.84
CA LYS A 133 -3.32 0.97 5.13
C LYS A 133 -2.32 1.30 6.23
N ALA A 134 -2.70 2.20 7.10
CA ALA A 134 -1.93 2.55 8.29
C ALA A 134 -2.70 2.11 9.53
N GLU A 135 -2.09 1.24 10.33
CA GLU A 135 -2.68 0.71 11.56
C GLU A 135 -1.80 1.12 12.74
N ILE A 136 -2.42 1.58 13.83
CA ILE A 136 -1.69 1.71 15.09
C ILE A 136 -1.24 0.30 15.48
N PRO A 137 0.04 0.09 15.80
CA PRO A 137 0.50 -1.20 16.27
C PRO A 137 -0.32 -1.56 17.51
N LYS A 138 -1.26 -2.49 17.35
CA LYS A 138 -1.92 -3.11 18.50
C LYS A 138 -0.78 -3.82 19.23
N THR A 139 -0.23 -3.19 20.28
CA THR A 139 0.48 -3.92 21.32
C THR A 139 -0.41 -5.11 21.65
N PHE A 140 0.18 -6.29 21.85
CA PHE A 140 -0.54 -7.53 22.19
C PHE A 140 -1.26 -7.37 23.54
N LYS A 141 -2.26 -6.50 23.61
CA LYS A 141 -3.13 -6.22 24.73
C LYS A 141 -4.54 -6.57 24.28
N THR A 142 -4.99 -7.60 24.95
CA THR A 142 -6.29 -8.24 24.90
C THR A 142 -7.39 -7.22 25.11
N SER A 143 -8.26 -7.08 24.12
CA SER A 143 -9.69 -6.94 24.34
C SER A 143 -10.39 -7.40 23.07
N GLN A 144 -11.23 -8.42 23.25
CA GLN A 144 -12.32 -8.71 22.33
C GLN A 144 -13.23 -7.49 22.39
N ASP A 145 -13.22 -6.68 21.34
CA ASP A 145 -14.36 -5.92 20.84
C ASP A 145 -13.91 -5.16 19.57
N GLU A 146 -14.85 -5.00 18.64
CA GLU A 146 -14.83 -4.13 17.44
C GLU A 146 -13.94 -4.65 16.28
N VAL A 147 -14.46 -5.34 15.25
CA VAL A 147 -15.51 -4.98 14.28
C VAL A 147 -15.43 -3.49 13.88
N ASN A 148 -14.82 -3.25 12.73
CA ASN A 148 -14.96 -2.03 11.94
C ASN A 148 -14.67 -0.70 12.66
N GLU A 149 -13.41 -0.42 12.97
CA GLU A 149 -12.95 0.97 13.04
C GLU A 149 -12.06 1.29 11.85
N ALA A 150 -12.70 1.96 10.89
CA ALA A 150 -12.07 2.62 9.77
C ALA A 150 -11.12 3.72 10.26
N VAL A 151 -10.02 3.86 9.50
CA VAL A 151 -9.28 5.11 9.22
C VAL A 151 -9.65 6.26 10.17
N THR A 152 -9.07 6.24 11.37
CA THR A 152 -8.87 7.50 12.08
C THR A 152 -7.78 8.23 11.34
N SER A 153 -8.01 9.50 11.03
CA SER A 153 -7.04 10.42 10.46
C SER A 153 -5.88 10.60 11.45
N ILE A 154 -4.96 9.65 11.48
CA ILE A 154 -3.80 9.71 12.35
C ILE A 154 -2.84 10.72 11.72
N SER A 155 -2.85 11.94 12.24
CA SER A 155 -1.92 12.98 11.79
C SER A 155 -0.53 12.64 12.30
N ILE A 156 0.29 12.04 11.45
CA ILE A 156 1.72 11.95 11.69
C ILE A 156 2.27 13.38 11.73
N SER A 157 3.04 13.73 12.76
CA SER A 157 3.76 15.00 12.84
C SER A 157 4.80 15.05 11.71
N LYS A 158 4.44 15.67 10.58
CA LYS A 158 5.28 15.73 9.38
C LYS A 158 6.65 16.35 9.68
N SER A 159 6.66 17.45 10.43
CA SER A 159 7.87 18.20 10.76
C SER A 159 8.86 17.34 11.53
N GLU A 160 8.36 16.56 12.48
CA GLU A 160 9.18 15.66 13.31
C GLU A 160 9.76 14.51 12.50
N LEU A 161 8.94 13.85 11.70
CA LEU A 161 9.38 12.73 10.88
C LEU A 161 10.38 13.17 9.80
N ILE A 162 10.20 14.37 9.22
CA ILE A 162 11.19 15.00 8.35
C ILE A 162 12.50 15.27 9.11
N ASN A 163 12.44 15.84 10.31
CA ASN A 163 13.63 16.17 11.11
C ASN A 163 14.40 14.90 11.50
N ASN A 164 13.71 13.82 11.89
CA ASN A 164 14.32 12.54 12.23
C ASN A 164 14.99 11.88 11.01
N LEU A 165 14.35 11.94 9.84
CA LEU A 165 14.96 11.43 8.60
C LEU A 165 16.18 12.25 8.16
N ARG A 166 16.15 13.58 8.35
CA ARG A 166 17.31 14.43 8.08
C ARG A 166 18.48 14.09 9.02
N ALA A 167 18.20 13.90 10.31
CA ALA A 167 19.21 13.48 11.29
C ALA A 167 19.82 12.11 10.93
N PHE A 168 18.97 11.16 10.53
CA PHE A 168 19.40 9.85 10.05
C PHE A 168 20.29 9.94 8.80
N ALA A 169 19.86 10.71 7.78
CA ALA A 169 20.64 10.91 6.55
C ALA A 169 21.99 11.60 6.83
N ALA A 170 22.04 12.57 7.75
CA ALA A 170 23.28 13.22 8.16
C ALA A 170 24.24 12.23 8.87
N ARG A 171 23.72 11.38 9.77
CA ARG A 171 24.51 10.34 10.44
C ARG A 171 25.05 9.30 9.46
N LYS A 172 24.24 8.91 8.48
CA LYS A 172 24.66 8.00 7.39
C LYS A 172 25.83 8.58 6.60
N LYS A 173 25.75 9.83 6.18
CA LYS A 173 26.85 10.52 5.47
C LYS A 173 28.14 10.56 6.29
N LEU A 174 28.05 10.79 7.59
CA LEU A 174 29.20 10.75 8.50
C LEU A 174 29.84 9.34 8.53
N MET A 175 29.03 8.29 8.68
CA MET A 175 29.53 6.91 8.70
C MET A 175 30.15 6.46 7.36
N GLU A 176 29.56 6.88 6.23
CA GLU A 176 30.12 6.59 4.90
C GLU A 176 31.45 7.30 4.67
N ASN A 177 31.59 8.54 5.16
CA ASN A 177 32.86 9.28 5.10
C ASN A 177 33.95 8.67 5.99
N GLU A 178 33.57 8.00 7.08
CA GLU A 178 34.46 7.26 7.97
C GLU A 178 34.80 5.84 7.46
N GLY A 179 34.31 5.45 6.27
CA GLY A 179 34.60 4.15 5.66
C GLY A 179 33.88 2.96 6.33
N LEU A 180 32.90 3.24 7.19
CA LEU A 180 32.07 2.22 7.83
C LEU A 180 30.97 1.77 6.86
N THR A 181 30.93 0.47 6.53
CA THR A 181 29.86 -0.10 5.70
C THR A 181 28.54 -0.06 6.46
N THR A 182 27.51 0.54 5.85
CA THR A 182 26.12 0.65 6.35
C THR A 182 25.40 -0.70 6.47
N ALA A 183 26.05 -1.83 6.12
CA ALA A 183 25.49 -3.18 6.16
C ALA A 183 25.15 -3.70 7.56
N SER A 184 25.63 -3.03 8.62
CA SER A 184 25.41 -3.45 10.02
C SER A 184 24.92 -2.33 10.95
N ALA A 185 24.52 -1.16 10.42
CA ALA A 185 23.81 -0.19 11.25
C ALA A 185 22.45 -0.81 11.60
N GLU A 186 22.38 -1.46 12.76
CA GLU A 186 21.14 -1.93 13.33
C GLU A 186 20.13 -0.79 13.25
N PHE A 187 19.04 -1.00 12.50
CA PHE A 187 17.88 -0.09 12.36
C PHE A 187 17.16 0.16 13.72
N LYS A 188 17.82 -0.12 14.84
CA LYS A 188 17.28 -0.12 16.21
C LYS A 188 17.36 1.23 16.91
N ASP A 189 18.18 2.17 16.44
CA ASP A 189 18.56 3.35 17.24
C ASP A 189 17.79 4.64 16.94
N ILE A 190 16.57 4.53 16.41
CA ILE A 190 15.61 5.62 16.48
C ILE A 190 14.31 5.04 17.03
N THR A 191 14.30 4.70 18.32
CA THR A 191 13.08 4.66 19.11
C THR A 191 12.56 6.08 19.27
N THR A 192 11.97 6.63 18.20
CA THR A 192 11.03 7.74 18.35
C THR A 192 9.83 7.23 19.12
N GLY A 193 9.44 7.96 20.16
CA GLY A 193 8.44 7.54 21.14
C GLY A 193 7.21 6.85 20.54
N ASP A 194 6.69 5.90 21.30
CA ASP A 194 5.70 4.86 20.94
C ASP A 194 4.35 5.33 20.35
N SER A 195 4.13 6.62 20.11
CA SER A 195 2.82 7.18 19.75
C SER A 195 2.63 7.54 18.26
N TRP A 196 3.68 7.51 17.42
CA TRP A 196 3.58 8.00 16.03
C TRP A 196 3.99 7.02 14.94
N ASP A 197 4.57 5.87 15.29
CA ASP A 197 5.04 4.91 14.30
C ASP A 197 3.93 3.94 13.89
N LEU A 198 3.37 4.17 12.71
CA LEU A 198 2.26 3.37 12.19
C LEU A 198 2.77 2.12 11.49
N MET A 199 2.06 1.00 11.67
CA MET A 199 2.26 -0.19 10.87
C MET A 199 1.65 0.04 9.49
N ILE A 200 2.50 0.11 8.46
CA ILE A 200 2.11 0.36 7.09
C ILE A 200 2.02 -0.97 6.32
N THR A 201 0.94 -1.13 5.55
CA THR A 201 0.74 -2.29 4.67
C THR A 201 0.17 -1.86 3.32
N PRO A 202 0.50 -2.58 2.23
CA PRO A 202 -0.04 -2.25 0.91
C PRO A 202 -1.51 -2.64 0.83
N ASN A 203 -2.33 -1.75 0.29
CA ASN A 203 -3.73 -2.05 0.01
C ASN A 203 -3.89 -2.56 -1.42
N ILE A 204 -3.76 -3.88 -1.58
CA ILE A 204 -3.83 -4.51 -2.90
C ILE A 204 -5.18 -4.25 -3.58
N ASP A 205 -6.28 -4.23 -2.83
CA ASP A 205 -7.62 -4.00 -3.36
C ASP A 205 -7.75 -2.60 -4.00
N THR A 206 -7.21 -1.57 -3.34
CA THR A 206 -7.18 -0.20 -3.89
C THR A 206 -6.29 -0.13 -5.13
N ILE A 207 -5.11 -0.77 -5.11
CA ILE A 207 -4.19 -0.75 -6.25
C ILE A 207 -4.82 -1.45 -7.47
N GLU A 208 -5.50 -2.57 -7.24
CA GLU A 208 -6.24 -3.27 -8.29
C GLU A 208 -7.42 -2.45 -8.81
N ALA A 209 -8.12 -1.70 -7.96
CA ALA A 209 -9.16 -0.75 -8.38
C ALA A 209 -8.58 0.36 -9.27
N ILE A 210 -7.43 0.95 -8.90
CA ILE A 210 -6.73 1.94 -9.75
C ILE A 210 -6.35 1.33 -11.10
N TRP A 211 -5.89 0.07 -11.11
CA TRP A 211 -5.54 -0.61 -12.34
C TRP A 211 -6.77 -0.87 -13.23
N ARG A 212 -7.88 -1.34 -12.65
CA ARG A 212 -9.17 -1.50 -13.33
C ARG A 212 -9.61 -0.19 -13.97
N ASP A 213 -9.64 0.89 -13.19
CA ASP A 213 -10.14 2.19 -13.66
C ASP A 213 -9.30 2.71 -14.82
N LYS A 214 -7.97 2.54 -14.74
CA LYS A 214 -7.07 2.86 -15.85
C LYS A 214 -7.40 2.07 -17.13
N LEU A 215 -7.68 0.77 -17.02
CA LEU A 215 -8.04 -0.06 -18.18
C LEU A 215 -9.37 0.38 -18.78
N ILE A 216 -10.39 0.66 -17.96
CA ILE A 216 -11.69 1.16 -18.44
C ILE A 216 -11.50 2.47 -19.21
N CYS A 217 -10.75 3.42 -18.66
CA CYS A 217 -10.49 4.70 -19.32
C CYS A 217 -9.70 4.54 -20.63
N GLN A 218 -8.73 3.63 -20.64
CA GLN A 218 -7.96 3.32 -21.84
C GLN A 218 -8.85 2.70 -22.93
N MET A 219 -9.75 1.79 -22.56
CA MET A 219 -10.69 1.20 -23.51
C MET A 219 -11.65 2.26 -24.09
N ALA A 220 -12.17 3.17 -23.27
CA ALA A 220 -12.98 4.28 -23.76
C ALA A 220 -12.18 5.19 -24.71
N ALA A 221 -10.92 5.46 -24.38
CA ALA A 221 -10.01 6.24 -25.21
C ALA A 221 -9.73 5.61 -26.58
N GLU A 222 -9.60 4.29 -26.62
CA GLU A 222 -9.33 3.53 -27.84
C GLU A 222 -10.58 3.28 -28.69
N LYS A 223 -11.76 3.15 -28.07
CA LYS A 223 -13.01 2.82 -28.76
C LYS A 223 -13.81 4.03 -29.24
N ILE A 224 -13.77 5.12 -28.48
CA ILE A 224 -14.48 6.36 -28.81
C ILE A 224 -13.43 7.38 -29.22
N ASP A 225 -12.78 8.00 -28.23
CA ASP A 225 -11.67 8.93 -28.41
C ASP A 225 -11.05 9.32 -27.06
N LYS A 226 -9.96 10.10 -27.09
CA LYS A 226 -9.28 10.57 -25.88
C LYS A 226 -10.19 11.36 -24.93
N THR A 227 -11.12 12.16 -25.47
CA THR A 227 -12.03 12.97 -24.65
C THR A 227 -12.98 12.09 -23.84
N ALA A 228 -13.52 11.02 -24.43
CA ALA A 228 -14.33 10.04 -23.72
C ALA A 228 -13.54 9.34 -22.60
N GLY A 229 -12.29 8.98 -22.86
CA GLY A 229 -11.38 8.42 -21.85
C GLY A 229 -11.13 9.39 -20.68
N ASP A 230 -10.92 10.68 -20.97
CA ASP A 230 -10.72 11.72 -19.96
C ASP A 230 -11.98 12.00 -19.12
N ILE A 231 -13.16 11.98 -19.74
CA ILE A 231 -14.45 12.09 -19.04
C ILE A 231 -14.62 10.93 -18.07
N LEU A 232 -14.39 9.70 -18.52
CA LEU A 232 -14.55 8.52 -17.70
C LEU A 232 -13.53 8.47 -16.56
N SER A 233 -12.29 8.90 -16.82
CA SER A 233 -11.24 9.04 -15.81
C SER A 233 -11.64 9.98 -14.68
N ARG A 234 -12.22 11.15 -15.02
CA ARG A 234 -12.69 12.11 -14.01
C ARG A 234 -13.88 11.57 -13.23
N LEU A 235 -14.80 10.88 -13.89
CA LEU A 235 -15.95 10.24 -13.25
C LEU A 235 -15.46 9.23 -12.19
N LEU A 236 -14.57 8.31 -12.58
CA LEU A 236 -14.02 7.30 -11.66
C LEU A 236 -13.18 7.93 -10.52
N CYS A 237 -12.41 8.99 -10.81
CA CYS A 237 -11.69 9.75 -9.78
C CYS A 237 -12.62 10.39 -8.76
N ILE A 238 -13.73 10.99 -9.20
CA ILE A 238 -14.73 11.61 -8.30
C ILE A 238 -15.40 10.54 -7.44
N ALA A 239 -15.81 9.41 -8.03
CA ALA A 239 -16.38 8.29 -7.29
C ALA A 239 -15.42 7.82 -6.19
N THR A 240 -14.14 7.69 -6.54
CA THR A 240 -13.08 7.27 -5.62
C THR A 240 -12.86 8.26 -4.49
N ALA A 241 -12.72 9.55 -4.80
CA ALA A 241 -12.51 10.58 -3.80
C ALA A 241 -13.69 10.71 -2.82
N ALA A 242 -14.91 10.42 -3.29
CA ALA A 242 -16.11 10.44 -2.46
C ALA A 242 -16.37 9.13 -1.70
N GLY A 243 -15.49 8.13 -1.80
CA GLY A 243 -15.68 6.81 -1.18
C GLY A 243 -16.90 6.05 -1.72
N ARG A 244 -17.36 6.40 -2.92
CA ARG A 244 -18.58 5.87 -3.53
C ARG A 244 -18.30 4.54 -4.23
N ASN A 245 -18.37 3.44 -3.47
CA ASN A 245 -18.35 2.06 -3.95
C ASN A 245 -17.29 1.76 -5.02
N THR A 246 -16.01 1.92 -4.67
CA THR A 246 -14.88 1.61 -5.56
C THR A 246 -14.38 0.18 -5.48
N GLN A 247 -14.99 -0.65 -4.63
CA GLN A 247 -14.58 -2.05 -4.48
C GLN A 247 -14.76 -2.80 -5.80
N ILE A 248 -13.83 -3.72 -6.09
CA ILE A 248 -13.83 -4.54 -7.32
C ILE A 248 -15.10 -5.39 -7.43
N THR A 249 -15.72 -5.72 -6.30
CA THR A 249 -16.95 -6.51 -6.21
C THR A 249 -18.23 -5.69 -6.25
N SER A 250 -18.15 -4.35 -6.28
CA SER A 250 -19.36 -3.54 -6.39
C SER A 250 -19.93 -3.64 -7.80
N HIS A 251 -21.23 -3.97 -7.89
CA HIS A 251 -21.95 -3.95 -9.15
C HIS A 251 -22.16 -2.53 -9.70
N GLU A 252 -22.12 -1.50 -8.83
CA GLU A 252 -22.34 -0.11 -9.21
C GLU A 252 -21.37 0.83 -8.49
N SER A 253 -20.85 1.81 -9.23
CA SER A 253 -20.19 2.98 -8.62
C SER A 253 -21.27 3.92 -8.10
N GLY A 254 -21.03 4.62 -6.98
CA GLY A 254 -22.05 5.53 -6.46
C GLY A 254 -22.31 6.71 -7.40
N VAL A 255 -23.50 7.29 -7.29
CA VAL A 255 -24.03 8.32 -8.20
C VAL A 255 -23.16 9.57 -8.19
N ILE A 256 -22.79 10.06 -9.37
CA ILE A 256 -22.09 11.32 -9.58
C ILE A 256 -23.01 12.28 -10.30
N SER A 257 -23.14 13.49 -9.76
CA SER A 257 -23.95 14.52 -10.41
C SER A 257 -23.21 15.12 -11.61
N ARG A 258 -23.98 15.49 -12.65
CA ARG A 258 -23.46 16.20 -13.82
C ARG A 258 -22.66 17.46 -13.44
N THR A 259 -23.15 18.21 -12.47
CA THR A 259 -22.51 19.47 -12.02
C THR A 259 -21.16 19.21 -11.35
N GLU A 260 -21.03 18.13 -10.58
CA GLU A 260 -19.77 17.70 -9.97
C GLU A 260 -18.74 17.30 -11.03
N LEU A 261 -19.17 16.55 -12.05
CA LEU A 261 -18.30 16.15 -13.16
C LEU A 261 -17.84 17.36 -13.97
N MET A 262 -18.75 18.27 -14.35
CA MET A 262 -18.40 19.49 -15.10
C MET A 262 -17.43 20.39 -14.32
N LYS A 263 -17.62 20.55 -13.00
CA LYS A 263 -16.71 21.33 -12.13
C LYS A 263 -15.30 20.76 -12.06
N SER A 264 -15.12 19.47 -12.34
CA SER A 264 -13.78 18.89 -12.36
C SER A 264 -12.95 19.44 -13.52
N PHE A 265 -13.58 19.77 -14.64
CA PHE A 265 -12.90 20.25 -15.84
C PHE A 265 -12.50 21.72 -15.70
N ARG A 266 -11.28 22.04 -16.16
CA ARG A 266 -10.87 23.45 -16.34
C ARG A 266 -11.63 24.11 -17.48
N VAL A 267 -11.85 23.34 -18.55
CA VAL A 267 -12.66 23.70 -19.71
C VAL A 267 -13.51 22.47 -20.02
N VAL A 268 -14.83 22.64 -20.03
CA VAL A 268 -15.76 21.55 -20.34
C VAL A 268 -15.56 21.12 -21.79
N PRO A 269 -15.46 19.82 -22.08
CA PRO A 269 -15.31 19.35 -23.46
C PRO A 269 -16.43 19.83 -24.37
N GLU A 270 -16.07 20.17 -25.62
CA GLU A 270 -17.05 20.40 -26.68
C GLU A 270 -17.84 19.10 -26.89
N PHE A 271 -19.17 19.21 -27.03
CA PHE A 271 -20.09 18.06 -27.15
C PHE A 271 -20.13 17.13 -25.93
N PHE A 272 -19.89 17.65 -24.72
CA PHE A 272 -19.98 16.88 -23.47
C PHE A 272 -21.24 16.02 -23.35
N GLU A 273 -22.42 16.54 -23.70
CA GLU A 273 -23.68 15.78 -23.65
C GLU A 273 -23.69 14.61 -24.62
N SER A 274 -23.15 14.79 -25.83
CA SER A 274 -23.04 13.71 -26.82
C SER A 274 -22.12 12.60 -26.31
N TYR A 275 -21.00 12.96 -25.67
CA TYR A 275 -20.11 11.98 -25.04
C TYR A 275 -20.80 11.23 -23.90
N MET A 276 -21.57 11.92 -23.05
CA MET A 276 -22.31 11.26 -21.98
C MET A 276 -23.36 10.28 -22.52
N SER A 277 -24.11 10.64 -23.56
CA SER A 277 -25.07 9.75 -24.21
C SER A 277 -24.39 8.49 -24.75
N ILE A 278 -23.27 8.65 -25.48
CA ILE A 278 -22.51 7.52 -26.04
C ILE A 278 -21.96 6.62 -24.92
N LEU A 279 -21.39 7.21 -23.88
CA LEU A 279 -20.79 6.46 -22.76
C LEU A 279 -21.82 5.70 -21.91
N LEU A 280 -23.03 6.26 -21.77
CA LEU A 280 -24.14 5.62 -21.06
C LEU A 280 -24.82 4.52 -21.89
N GLY A 281 -24.46 4.40 -23.17
CA GLY A 281 -25.11 3.47 -24.09
C GLY A 281 -26.55 3.87 -24.42
N ASP A 282 -26.93 5.13 -24.18
CA ASP A 282 -28.20 5.68 -24.63
C ASP A 282 -28.08 5.92 -26.14
N PRO A 283 -28.86 5.21 -26.98
CA PRO A 283 -28.90 5.49 -28.41
C PRO A 283 -29.47 6.90 -28.62
N ILE A 284 -28.73 7.74 -29.35
CA ILE A 284 -29.23 9.00 -29.91
C ILE A 284 -30.33 8.70 -30.94
#